data_AF-A0A850QJZ7-F1
#
_entry.id   AF-A0A850QJZ7-F1
#
_cell.length_a   1.000
_cell.length_b   1.000
_cell.length_c   1.000
_cell.angle_alpha   90.00
_cell.angle_beta   90.00
_cell.angle_gamma   90.00
#
_symmetry.space_group_name_H-M   'P 1'
#
loop_
_entity.id
_entity.type
_entity.pdbx_description
1 polymer ?
#
loop_
_entity_poly.entity_id
_entity_poly.type
_entity_poly.pdbx_seq_one_letter_code
_entity_poly.pdbx_strand_id
1 'polypeptide(L)'
;IIGLALFAIIYSLYGGLSAVVWTDVIQVFFLVLGGLLTTFMALSYIGGADGVLGGLSHMIDAAPEHFEMILDQSNPQYMNLPGIAVLIGGLWVANLYYWGFNQYIIQRTLAAKSVQEAQKGIVFAAYLKLIVPFLVVIPGIATYIITSNPELLSGLGSAAMTHMPSAAQADKAYPWLTQFLPVGIKGVVFAALAAAIVSSLASMLNSTATIFTMDVYREYIDPEAGDHKLVNVGRATALVALIIACFIAPMLGGIGQAFQYIQEYTGLVSPGILAVFLMGLFWKKTTSKGAIVGVLMSIPFALFLKLMPLSMPFMDQMLYTLLFTIVVIAFTSLSSTEGEEDPKGIALEAKLFKTESSFNLASYGIMVILAVLYAVFW
;
A
#
# COMPACT_ATOMS: atom_id res chain seq x y z
N ILE A 1 13.01 -6.79 -15.40
CA ILE A 1 13.66 -5.78 -14.52
C ILE A 1 14.36 -4.71 -15.35
N ILE A 2 15.45 -5.02 -16.07
CA ILE A 2 16.23 -4.02 -16.84
C ILE A 2 15.36 -3.22 -17.82
N GLY A 3 14.48 -3.87 -18.60
CA GLY A 3 13.58 -3.17 -19.51
C GLY A 3 12.67 -2.16 -18.81
N LEU A 4 12.03 -2.55 -17.70
CA LEU A 4 11.19 -1.65 -16.89
C LEU A 4 12.00 -0.50 -16.30
N ALA A 5 13.23 -0.76 -15.83
CA ALA A 5 14.12 0.25 -15.30
C ALA A 5 14.51 1.29 -16.37
N LEU A 6 14.86 0.86 -17.57
CA LEU A 6 15.15 1.76 -18.69
C LEU A 6 13.96 2.65 -19.03
N PHE A 7 12.75 2.09 -19.09
CA PHE A 7 11.54 2.88 -19.31
C PHE A 7 11.27 3.88 -18.17
N ALA A 8 11.47 3.47 -16.92
CA ALA A 8 11.27 4.34 -15.76
C ALA A 8 12.25 5.53 -15.76
N ILE A 9 13.51 5.34 -16.18
CA ILE A 9 14.48 6.43 -16.33
C ILE A 9 14.00 7.42 -17.38
N ILE A 10 13.66 6.93 -18.58
CA ILE A 10 13.20 7.80 -19.68
C ILE A 10 11.98 8.61 -19.23
N TYR A 11 11.04 7.94 -18.57
CA TYR A 11 9.82 8.61 -18.12
C TYR A 11 10.09 9.62 -16.98
N SER A 12 10.94 9.27 -16.00
CA SER A 12 11.25 10.14 -14.86
C SER A 12 12.14 11.34 -15.21
N LEU A 13 13.05 11.22 -16.18
CA LEU A 13 13.97 12.30 -16.54
C LEU A 13 13.28 13.41 -17.34
N TYR A 14 12.23 13.06 -18.08
CA TYR A 14 11.58 13.95 -19.06
C TYR A 14 10.09 14.22 -18.75
N GLY A 15 9.43 13.44 -17.89
CA GLY A 15 8.01 13.58 -17.54
C GLY A 15 7.78 14.45 -16.30
N GLY A 16 7.08 15.58 -16.46
CA GLY A 16 6.62 16.40 -15.34
C GLY A 16 5.29 15.90 -14.74
N LEU A 17 4.98 16.31 -13.50
CA LEU A 17 3.83 15.84 -12.71
C LEU A 17 2.47 15.91 -13.43
N SER A 18 2.24 16.94 -14.26
CA SER A 18 0.98 17.08 -15.03
C SER A 18 0.77 15.96 -16.05
N ALA A 19 1.82 15.55 -16.76
CA ALA A 19 1.75 14.45 -17.72
C ALA A 19 1.43 13.12 -17.03
N VAL A 20 1.97 12.93 -15.81
CA VAL A 20 1.74 11.73 -14.99
C VAL A 20 0.26 11.58 -14.64
N VAL A 21 -0.41 12.65 -14.21
CA VAL A 21 -1.82 12.59 -13.80
C VAL A 21 -2.74 12.22 -14.97
N TRP A 22 -2.51 12.78 -16.16
CA TRP A 22 -3.32 12.43 -17.34
C TRP A 22 -3.13 10.98 -17.77
N THR A 23 -1.89 10.47 -17.72
CA THR A 23 -1.63 9.07 -18.02
C THR A 23 -2.22 8.14 -16.96
N ASP A 24 -2.20 8.53 -15.68
CA ASP A 24 -2.76 7.75 -14.58
C ASP A 24 -4.28 7.55 -14.75
N VAL A 25 -5.03 8.56 -15.21
CA VAL A 25 -6.49 8.42 -15.44
C VAL A 25 -6.78 7.35 -16.52
N ILE A 26 -6.06 7.40 -17.63
CA ILE A 26 -6.21 6.42 -18.72
C ILE A 26 -5.81 5.02 -18.21
N GLN A 27 -4.72 4.92 -17.46
CA GLN A 27 -4.25 3.66 -16.88
C GLN A 27 -5.28 3.04 -15.93
N VAL A 28 -5.87 3.82 -15.03
CA VAL A 28 -6.89 3.33 -14.09
C VAL A 28 -8.05 2.69 -14.83
N PHE A 29 -8.54 3.29 -15.92
CA PHE A 29 -9.60 2.71 -16.73
C PHE A 29 -9.23 1.32 -17.26
N PHE A 30 -8.06 1.18 -17.90
CA PHE A 30 -7.63 -0.10 -18.47
C PHE A 30 -7.28 -1.15 -17.42
N LEU A 31 -6.74 -0.75 -16.27
CA LEU A 31 -6.46 -1.67 -15.16
C LEU A 31 -7.74 -2.18 -14.51
N VAL A 32 -8.72 -1.31 -14.28
CA VAL A 32 -10.03 -1.71 -13.74
C VAL A 32 -10.73 -2.63 -14.71
N LEU A 33 -10.79 -2.26 -15.99
CA LEU A 33 -11.37 -3.11 -17.02
C LEU A 33 -10.64 -4.45 -17.12
N GLY A 34 -9.30 -4.44 -17.10
CA GLY A 34 -8.48 -5.64 -17.12
C GLY A 34 -8.74 -6.57 -15.93
N GLY A 35 -8.77 -6.02 -14.71
CA GLY A 35 -9.09 -6.77 -13.50
C GLY A 35 -10.49 -7.35 -13.50
N LEU A 36 -11.49 -6.58 -13.94
CA LEU A 36 -12.87 -7.06 -14.08
C LEU A 36 -12.96 -8.20 -15.10
N LEU A 37 -12.33 -8.06 -16.27
CA LEU A 37 -12.34 -9.09 -17.30
C LEU A 37 -11.62 -10.36 -16.84
N THR A 38 -10.45 -10.23 -16.21
CA THR A 38 -9.71 -11.36 -15.63
C THR A 38 -10.55 -12.09 -14.58
N THR A 39 -11.19 -11.35 -13.68
CA THR A 39 -12.07 -11.91 -12.64
C THR A 39 -13.29 -12.59 -13.25
N PHE A 40 -13.98 -11.91 -14.17
CA PHE A 40 -15.16 -12.43 -14.85
C PHE A 40 -14.87 -13.73 -15.58
N MET A 41 -13.74 -13.81 -16.30
CA MET A 41 -13.37 -15.01 -17.03
C MET A 41 -12.98 -16.16 -16.10
N ALA A 42 -12.27 -15.89 -15.03
CA ALA A 42 -11.91 -16.91 -14.06
C ALA A 42 -13.15 -17.50 -13.36
N LEU A 43 -14.08 -16.64 -12.93
CA LEU A 43 -15.34 -17.08 -12.34
C LEU A 43 -16.21 -17.85 -13.33
N SER A 44 -16.31 -17.37 -14.58
CA SER A 44 -17.04 -18.09 -15.63
C SER A 44 -16.44 -19.46 -15.91
N TYR A 45 -15.11 -19.58 -15.85
CA TYR A 45 -14.41 -20.85 -16.05
C TYR A 45 -14.68 -21.83 -14.91
N ILE A 46 -14.61 -21.37 -13.65
CA ILE A 46 -14.88 -22.20 -12.47
C ILE A 46 -16.35 -22.63 -12.42
N GLY A 47 -17.27 -21.74 -12.78
CA GLY A 47 -18.71 -22.01 -12.74
C GLY A 47 -19.23 -22.84 -13.92
N GLY A 48 -18.50 -22.90 -15.05
CA GLY A 48 -18.93 -23.66 -16.22
C GLY A 48 -20.33 -23.26 -16.69
N ALA A 49 -21.28 -24.19 -16.60
CA ALA A 49 -22.67 -23.96 -17.01
C ALA A 49 -23.44 -22.99 -16.08
N ASP A 50 -23.03 -22.88 -14.82
CA ASP A 50 -23.67 -22.04 -13.80
C ASP A 50 -23.19 -20.57 -13.86
N GLY A 51 -22.26 -20.28 -14.80
CA GLY A 51 -21.75 -18.95 -15.08
C GLY A 51 -20.99 -18.33 -13.90
N VAL A 52 -20.91 -16.99 -13.89
CA VAL A 52 -20.10 -16.24 -12.91
C VAL A 52 -20.58 -16.43 -11.47
N LEU A 53 -21.90 -16.45 -11.26
CA LEU A 53 -22.48 -16.61 -9.92
C LEU A 53 -22.25 -18.02 -9.38
N GLY A 54 -22.40 -19.04 -10.24
CA GLY A 54 -22.01 -20.41 -9.91
C GLY A 54 -20.54 -20.51 -9.56
N GLY A 55 -19.67 -19.89 -10.35
CA GLY A 55 -18.23 -19.84 -10.08
C GLY A 55 -17.90 -19.25 -8.72
N LEU A 56 -18.56 -18.15 -8.33
CA LEU A 56 -18.37 -17.54 -7.01
C LEU A 56 -18.83 -18.48 -5.89
N SER A 57 -20.00 -19.11 -6.03
CA SER A 57 -20.50 -20.09 -5.04
C SER A 57 -19.53 -21.26 -4.90
N HIS A 58 -19.09 -21.83 -6.02
CA HIS A 58 -18.17 -22.96 -6.05
C HIS A 58 -16.83 -22.62 -5.42
N MET A 59 -16.33 -21.39 -5.59
CA MET A 59 -15.11 -20.94 -4.92
C MET A 59 -15.28 -20.88 -3.40
N ILE A 60 -16.40 -20.34 -2.92
CA ILE A 60 -16.70 -20.25 -1.48
C ILE A 60 -16.82 -21.66 -0.89
N ASP A 61 -17.47 -22.57 -1.58
CA ASP A 61 -17.64 -23.96 -1.12
C ASP A 61 -16.32 -24.76 -1.15
N ALA A 62 -15.47 -24.51 -2.14
CA ALA A 62 -14.22 -25.26 -2.34
C ALA A 62 -13.05 -24.76 -1.48
N ALA A 63 -13.02 -23.48 -1.11
CA ALA A 63 -12.00 -22.89 -0.26
C ALA A 63 -12.59 -21.83 0.68
N PRO A 64 -13.49 -22.22 1.61
CA PRO A 64 -14.16 -21.29 2.52
C PRO A 64 -13.17 -20.49 3.37
N GLU A 65 -12.03 -21.07 3.72
CA GLU A 65 -10.96 -20.43 4.49
C GLU A 65 -10.29 -19.26 3.75
N HIS A 66 -10.44 -19.16 2.42
CA HIS A 66 -9.95 -18.03 1.64
C HIS A 66 -10.94 -16.84 1.61
N PHE A 67 -12.13 -17.02 2.18
CA PHE A 67 -13.15 -15.98 2.36
C PHE A 67 -13.32 -15.56 3.83
N GLU A 68 -12.58 -16.20 4.75
CA GLU A 68 -12.51 -15.82 6.16
C GLU A 68 -11.82 -14.45 6.30
N MET A 69 -12.52 -13.48 6.90
CA MET A 69 -11.99 -12.11 7.06
C MET A 69 -11.21 -11.92 8.35
N ILE A 70 -11.42 -12.78 9.35
CA ILE A 70 -10.80 -12.73 10.68
C ILE A 70 -10.18 -14.08 11.01
N LEU A 71 -8.88 -14.23 10.76
CA LEU A 71 -8.20 -15.50 10.90
C LEU A 71 -8.09 -15.97 12.36
N ASP A 72 -8.34 -17.26 12.58
CA ASP A 72 -8.01 -17.96 13.83
C ASP A 72 -6.50 -18.23 13.99
N GLN A 73 -6.02 -18.40 15.23
CA GLN A 73 -4.61 -18.69 15.53
C GLN A 73 -4.11 -20.01 14.93
N SER A 74 -5.01 -20.95 14.67
CA SER A 74 -4.70 -22.21 13.99
C SER A 74 -4.37 -22.03 12.50
N ASN A 75 -4.77 -20.90 11.89
CA ASN A 75 -4.49 -20.61 10.49
C ASN A 75 -2.98 -20.29 10.30
N PRO A 76 -2.26 -20.98 9.40
CA PRO A 76 -0.84 -20.71 9.15
C PRO A 76 -0.53 -19.26 8.73
N GLN A 77 -1.51 -18.53 8.17
CA GLN A 77 -1.38 -17.13 7.77
C GLN A 77 -1.72 -16.14 8.88
N TYR A 78 -2.13 -16.60 10.08
CA TYR A 78 -2.39 -15.72 11.23
C TYR A 78 -1.20 -14.82 11.56
N MET A 79 0.03 -15.35 11.39
CA MET A 79 1.25 -14.59 11.67
C MET A 79 1.47 -13.40 10.72
N ASN A 80 0.79 -13.40 9.57
CA ASN A 80 0.76 -12.29 8.61
C ASN A 80 -0.47 -11.39 8.83
N LEU A 81 -1.63 -11.97 9.15
CA LEU A 81 -2.90 -11.28 9.36
C LEU A 81 -3.57 -11.76 10.67
N PRO A 82 -3.20 -11.17 11.83
CA PRO A 82 -3.53 -11.73 13.14
C PRO A 82 -4.96 -11.39 13.58
N GLY A 83 -5.94 -12.07 12.99
CA GLY A 83 -7.34 -12.03 13.38
C GLY A 83 -7.87 -10.60 13.56
N ILE A 84 -8.40 -10.30 14.73
CA ILE A 84 -9.06 -9.01 15.02
C ILE A 84 -8.13 -7.79 14.92
N ALA A 85 -6.80 -7.97 14.95
CA ALA A 85 -5.84 -6.88 14.81
C ALA A 85 -5.93 -6.18 13.43
N VAL A 86 -6.57 -6.82 12.44
CA VAL A 86 -6.91 -6.16 11.17
C VAL A 86 -7.92 -5.03 11.36
N LEU A 87 -8.79 -5.10 12.36
CA LEU A 87 -9.81 -4.09 12.65
C LEU A 87 -9.40 -3.09 13.74
N ILE A 88 -8.64 -3.53 14.75
CA ILE A 88 -8.34 -2.71 15.94
C ILE A 88 -6.85 -2.56 16.25
N GLY A 89 -5.98 -3.24 15.50
CA GLY A 89 -4.56 -3.36 15.83
C GLY A 89 -3.64 -2.70 14.82
N GLY A 90 -2.54 -3.37 14.50
CA GLY A 90 -1.44 -2.86 13.66
C GLY A 90 -1.84 -2.41 12.25
N LEU A 91 -3.00 -2.83 11.74
CA LEU A 91 -3.46 -2.35 10.42
C LEU A 91 -3.74 -0.85 10.42
N TRP A 92 -4.15 -0.28 11.57
CA TRP A 92 -4.26 1.17 11.73
C TRP A 92 -2.92 1.87 11.58
N VAL A 93 -1.82 1.26 12.05
CA VAL A 93 -0.48 1.82 11.88
C VAL A 93 -0.13 1.89 10.41
N ALA A 94 -0.30 0.79 9.67
CA ALA A 94 -0.05 0.76 8.24
C ALA A 94 -0.90 1.78 7.47
N ASN A 95 -2.21 1.82 7.75
CA ASN A 95 -3.16 2.67 7.03
C ASN A 95 -3.03 4.15 7.36
N LEU A 96 -2.91 4.52 8.63
CA LEU A 96 -2.77 5.94 9.03
C LEU A 96 -1.45 6.52 8.53
N TYR A 97 -0.36 5.76 8.62
CA TYR A 97 0.91 6.17 8.04
C TYR A 97 0.80 6.36 6.53
N TYR A 98 0.28 5.36 5.82
CA TYR A 98 0.21 5.37 4.37
C TYR A 98 -0.71 6.47 3.84
N TRP A 99 -1.95 6.58 4.32
CA TRP A 99 -2.91 7.55 3.78
C TRP A 99 -2.76 8.95 4.39
N GLY A 100 -2.40 9.02 5.67
CA GLY A 100 -2.36 10.26 6.42
C GLY A 100 -1.07 11.05 6.22
N PHE A 101 0.07 10.38 5.97
CA PHE A 101 1.39 11.00 6.04
C PHE A 101 2.32 10.68 4.87
N ASN A 102 1.93 9.80 3.94
CA ASN A 102 2.77 9.49 2.79
C ASN A 102 2.78 10.64 1.77
N GLN A 103 3.99 11.10 1.45
CA GLN A 103 4.24 12.32 0.69
C GLN A 103 3.56 12.33 -0.68
N TYR A 104 3.59 11.24 -1.43
CA TYR A 104 2.99 11.23 -2.78
C TYR A 104 1.46 11.27 -2.77
N ILE A 105 0.81 10.89 -1.67
CA ILE A 105 -0.66 10.95 -1.51
C ILE A 105 -1.07 12.35 -1.06
N ILE A 106 -0.39 12.91 -0.06
CA ILE A 106 -0.64 14.27 0.42
C ILE A 106 -0.48 15.28 -0.72
N GLN A 107 0.58 15.16 -1.54
CA GLN A 107 0.82 16.08 -2.65
C GLN A 107 -0.36 16.16 -3.63
N ARG A 108 -1.00 15.02 -3.95
CA ARG A 108 -2.19 14.97 -4.81
C ARG A 108 -3.38 15.67 -4.16
N THR A 109 -3.53 15.50 -2.86
CA THR A 109 -4.61 16.13 -2.07
C THR A 109 -4.43 17.65 -1.97
N LEU A 110 -3.20 18.11 -1.75
CA LEU A 110 -2.85 19.54 -1.68
C LEU A 110 -2.98 20.25 -3.04
N ALA A 111 -2.88 19.51 -4.14
CA ALA A 111 -3.10 20.04 -5.49
C ALA A 111 -4.60 20.18 -5.85
N ALA A 112 -5.52 19.82 -4.95
CA ALA A 112 -6.95 19.96 -5.18
C ALA A 112 -7.40 21.42 -5.18
N LYS A 113 -8.55 21.68 -5.81
CA LYS A 113 -9.11 23.04 -5.97
C LYS A 113 -9.48 23.71 -4.64
N SER A 114 -9.94 22.93 -3.67
CA SER A 114 -10.33 23.37 -2.34
C SER A 114 -10.31 22.20 -1.36
N VAL A 115 -10.33 22.49 -0.05
CA VAL A 115 -10.40 21.46 1.00
C VAL A 115 -11.68 20.63 0.86
N GLN A 116 -12.81 21.27 0.54
CA GLN A 116 -14.10 20.60 0.36
C GLN A 116 -14.06 19.62 -0.83
N GLU A 117 -13.44 20.04 -1.93
CA GLU A 117 -13.31 19.16 -3.11
C GLU A 117 -12.32 18.03 -2.84
N ALA A 118 -11.25 18.30 -2.09
CA ALA A 118 -10.30 17.28 -1.64
C ALA A 118 -11.00 16.22 -0.76
N GLN A 119 -11.85 16.64 0.19
CA GLN A 119 -12.63 15.74 1.04
C GLN A 119 -13.58 14.86 0.21
N LYS A 120 -14.27 15.43 -0.79
CA LYS A 120 -15.11 14.67 -1.74
C LYS A 120 -14.30 13.65 -2.53
N GLY A 121 -13.12 14.05 -3.00
CA GLY A 121 -12.18 13.15 -3.66
C GLY A 121 -11.73 11.99 -2.77
N ILE A 122 -11.42 12.27 -1.49
CA ILE A 122 -11.00 11.25 -0.52
C ILE A 122 -12.13 10.25 -0.25
N VAL A 123 -13.37 10.70 -0.01
CA VAL A 123 -14.48 9.77 0.24
C VAL A 123 -14.84 8.95 -1.01
N PHE A 124 -14.73 9.54 -2.21
CA PHE A 124 -14.86 8.80 -3.46
C PHE A 124 -13.78 7.72 -3.61
N ALA A 125 -12.52 8.06 -3.32
CA ALA A 125 -11.42 7.09 -3.31
C ALA A 125 -11.65 5.97 -2.29
N ALA A 126 -12.24 6.28 -1.13
CA ALA A 126 -12.61 5.28 -0.14
C ALA A 126 -13.71 4.32 -0.64
N TYR A 127 -14.70 4.80 -1.40
CA TYR A 127 -15.65 3.91 -2.09
C TYR A 127 -14.97 3.01 -3.13
N LEU A 128 -14.08 3.57 -3.95
CA LEU A 128 -13.34 2.78 -4.93
C LEU A 128 -12.51 1.67 -4.26
N LYS A 129 -12.01 1.90 -3.05
CA LYS A 129 -11.28 0.88 -2.28
C LYS A 129 -12.13 -0.33 -1.89
N LEU A 130 -13.45 -0.18 -1.76
CA LEU A 130 -14.34 -1.33 -1.56
C LEU A 130 -14.41 -2.25 -2.78
N ILE A 131 -14.15 -1.71 -3.98
CA ILE A 131 -14.19 -2.44 -5.25
C ILE A 131 -12.85 -3.15 -5.54
N VAL A 132 -11.74 -2.58 -5.06
CA VAL A 132 -10.38 -3.08 -5.36
C VAL A 132 -10.19 -4.58 -5.06
N PRO A 133 -10.65 -5.15 -3.93
CA PRO A 133 -10.49 -6.59 -3.66
C PRO A 133 -11.08 -7.48 -4.75
N PHE A 134 -12.18 -7.09 -5.38
CA PHE A 134 -12.76 -7.84 -6.50
C PHE A 134 -11.86 -7.86 -7.74
N LEU A 135 -10.98 -6.87 -7.89
CA LEU A 135 -10.06 -6.76 -9.03
C LEU A 135 -8.72 -7.44 -8.79
N VAL A 136 -8.27 -7.53 -7.53
CA VAL A 136 -6.90 -7.96 -7.22
C VAL A 136 -6.81 -9.16 -6.28
N VAL A 137 -7.80 -9.39 -5.42
CA VAL A 137 -7.82 -10.50 -4.45
C VAL A 137 -8.59 -11.69 -5.02
N ILE A 138 -9.81 -11.48 -5.52
CA ILE A 138 -10.64 -12.55 -6.09
C ILE A 138 -9.91 -13.33 -7.21
N PRO A 139 -9.19 -12.69 -8.15
CA PRO A 139 -8.34 -13.41 -9.10
C PRO A 139 -7.30 -14.35 -8.46
N GLY A 140 -6.74 -13.96 -7.31
CA GLY A 140 -5.81 -14.80 -6.56
C GLY A 140 -6.49 -16.06 -6.01
N ILE A 141 -7.67 -15.90 -5.40
CA ILE A 141 -8.46 -17.03 -4.88
C ILE A 141 -8.91 -17.94 -6.04
N ALA A 142 -9.38 -17.34 -7.15
CA ALA A 142 -9.79 -18.10 -8.33
C ALA A 142 -8.61 -18.88 -8.92
N THR A 143 -7.42 -18.28 -8.95
CA THR A 143 -6.19 -18.97 -9.34
C THR A 143 -5.90 -20.14 -8.42
N TYR A 144 -5.97 -19.95 -7.09
CA TYR A 144 -5.79 -21.03 -6.12
C TYR A 144 -6.73 -22.21 -6.41
N ILE A 145 -8.04 -21.95 -6.54
CA ILE A 145 -9.05 -22.98 -6.85
C ILE A 145 -8.72 -23.74 -8.14
N ILE A 146 -8.42 -23.02 -9.22
CA ILE A 146 -8.08 -23.64 -10.52
C ILE A 146 -6.81 -24.49 -10.38
N THR A 147 -5.79 -24.00 -9.67
CA THR A 147 -4.51 -24.72 -9.54
C THR A 147 -4.56 -25.91 -8.59
N SER A 148 -5.46 -25.88 -7.60
CA SER A 148 -5.65 -26.95 -6.63
C SER A 148 -6.66 -28.02 -7.09
N ASN A 149 -7.46 -27.73 -8.12
CA ASN A 149 -8.40 -28.68 -8.71
C ASN A 149 -7.82 -29.30 -10.00
N PRO A 150 -7.50 -30.62 -10.01
CA PRO A 150 -6.90 -31.27 -11.18
C PRO A 150 -7.75 -31.22 -12.44
N GLU A 151 -9.09 -31.26 -12.32
CA GLU A 151 -10.00 -31.23 -13.45
C GLU A 151 -9.98 -29.85 -14.12
N LEU A 152 -10.14 -28.78 -13.34
CA LEU A 152 -10.02 -27.40 -13.83
C LEU A 152 -8.63 -27.12 -14.40
N LEU A 153 -7.57 -27.59 -13.75
CA LEU A 153 -6.22 -27.40 -14.26
C LEU A 153 -6.00 -28.10 -15.60
N SER A 154 -6.48 -29.35 -15.74
CA SER A 154 -6.37 -30.12 -16.97
C SER A 154 -7.15 -29.50 -18.13
N GLY A 155 -8.28 -28.86 -17.84
CA GLY A 155 -9.12 -28.19 -18.84
C GLY A 155 -8.45 -26.97 -19.49
N LEU A 156 -7.41 -26.40 -18.86
CA LEU A 156 -6.60 -25.31 -19.43
C LEU A 156 -5.48 -25.80 -20.36
N GLY A 157 -5.24 -27.11 -20.43
CA GLY A 157 -4.23 -27.74 -21.28
C GLY A 157 -2.77 -27.44 -20.86
N SER A 158 -1.83 -27.71 -21.77
CA SER A 158 -0.39 -27.63 -21.47
C SER A 158 0.12 -26.23 -21.13
N ALA A 159 -0.60 -25.18 -21.57
CA ALA A 159 -0.25 -23.80 -21.25
C ALA A 159 -0.28 -23.51 -19.74
N ALA A 160 -1.13 -24.22 -18.98
CA ALA A 160 -1.26 -24.06 -17.54
C ALA A 160 0.01 -24.40 -16.76
N MET A 161 0.84 -25.31 -17.28
CA MET A 161 2.08 -25.74 -16.64
C MET A 161 3.18 -24.67 -16.70
N THR A 162 3.02 -23.64 -17.53
CA THR A 162 4.01 -22.58 -17.68
C THR A 162 3.75 -21.49 -16.64
N HIS A 163 4.78 -21.17 -15.84
CA HIS A 163 4.73 -20.13 -14.80
C HIS A 163 3.60 -20.29 -13.76
N MET A 164 3.15 -21.53 -13.50
CA MET A 164 2.15 -21.82 -12.47
C MET A 164 2.58 -21.26 -11.11
N PRO A 165 1.66 -20.62 -10.35
CA PRO A 165 1.95 -20.16 -9.00
C PRO A 165 2.13 -21.34 -8.04
N SER A 166 2.85 -21.08 -6.95
CA SER A 166 3.05 -22.01 -5.83
C SER A 166 3.11 -21.21 -4.53
N ALA A 167 3.09 -21.89 -3.38
CA ALA A 167 3.21 -21.22 -2.09
C ALA A 167 4.50 -20.36 -1.96
N ALA A 168 5.60 -20.78 -2.62
CA ALA A 168 6.86 -20.04 -2.65
C ALA A 168 6.87 -18.89 -3.65
N GLN A 169 5.91 -18.83 -4.58
CA GLN A 169 5.83 -17.84 -5.66
C GLN A 169 4.38 -17.44 -5.91
N ALA A 170 3.68 -17.03 -4.85
CA ALA A 170 2.24 -16.75 -4.90
C ALA A 170 1.93 -15.54 -5.80
N ASP A 171 2.86 -14.58 -5.90
CA ASP A 171 2.73 -13.38 -6.73
C ASP A 171 2.62 -13.68 -8.24
N LYS A 172 2.88 -14.92 -8.67
CA LYS A 172 2.63 -15.36 -10.06
C LYS A 172 1.15 -15.50 -10.39
N ALA A 173 0.26 -15.53 -9.40
CA ALA A 173 -1.16 -15.87 -9.60
C ALA A 173 -1.85 -14.97 -10.63
N TYR A 174 -1.79 -13.64 -10.44
CA TYR A 174 -2.47 -12.72 -11.34
C TYR A 174 -1.87 -12.72 -12.77
N PRO A 175 -0.54 -12.60 -12.97
CA PRO A 175 0.04 -12.74 -14.30
C PRO A 175 -0.27 -14.07 -14.99
N TRP A 176 -0.23 -15.19 -14.25
CA TRP A 176 -0.58 -16.50 -14.77
C TRP A 176 -2.03 -16.52 -15.27
N LEU A 177 -2.98 -15.98 -14.52
CA LEU A 177 -4.38 -15.93 -14.94
C LEU A 177 -4.58 -15.04 -16.18
N THR A 178 -3.89 -13.90 -16.27
CA THR A 178 -3.99 -13.01 -17.45
C THR A 178 -3.48 -13.66 -18.74
N GLN A 179 -2.69 -14.74 -18.66
CA GLN A 179 -2.18 -15.42 -19.84
C GLN A 179 -3.29 -16.12 -20.64
N PHE A 180 -4.42 -16.42 -19.98
CA PHE A 180 -5.60 -17.06 -20.56
C PHE A 180 -6.65 -16.06 -21.07
N LEU A 181 -6.37 -14.76 -20.99
CA LEU A 181 -7.23 -13.75 -21.60
C LEU A 181 -7.27 -13.90 -23.14
N PRO A 182 -8.38 -13.50 -23.79
CA PRO A 182 -8.51 -13.60 -25.23
C PRO A 182 -7.49 -12.71 -25.95
N VAL A 183 -7.19 -13.07 -27.19
CA VAL A 183 -6.34 -12.27 -28.07
C VAL A 183 -6.90 -10.84 -28.16
N GLY A 184 -6.02 -9.84 -28.20
CA GLY A 184 -6.39 -8.42 -28.10
C GLY A 184 -6.50 -7.95 -26.66
N ILE A 185 -7.46 -8.50 -25.89
CA ILE A 185 -7.65 -8.13 -24.46
C ILE A 185 -6.38 -8.41 -23.66
N LYS A 186 -5.76 -9.59 -23.85
CA LYS A 186 -4.48 -9.95 -23.23
C LYS A 186 -3.40 -8.89 -23.48
N GLY A 187 -3.32 -8.37 -24.71
CA GLY A 187 -2.35 -7.34 -25.08
C GLY A 187 -2.64 -6.00 -24.42
N VAL A 188 -3.91 -5.58 -24.37
CA VAL A 188 -4.34 -4.34 -23.71
C VAL A 188 -4.06 -4.39 -22.21
N VAL A 189 -4.43 -5.48 -21.53
CA VAL A 189 -4.21 -5.66 -20.09
C VAL A 189 -2.71 -5.70 -19.78
N PHE A 190 -1.94 -6.45 -20.56
CA PHE A 190 -0.48 -6.49 -20.40
C PHE A 190 0.17 -5.11 -20.58
N ALA A 191 -0.23 -4.36 -21.61
CA ALA A 191 0.27 -3.01 -21.85
C ALA A 191 -0.11 -2.05 -20.71
N ALA A 192 -1.34 -2.13 -20.20
CA ALA A 192 -1.81 -1.32 -19.08
C ALA A 192 -1.02 -1.62 -17.80
N LEU A 193 -0.78 -2.89 -17.49
CA LEU A 193 0.05 -3.31 -16.34
C LEU A 193 1.49 -2.82 -16.48
N ALA A 194 2.10 -2.99 -17.65
CA ALA A 194 3.46 -2.53 -17.90
C ALA A 194 3.58 -1.00 -17.75
N ALA A 195 2.63 -0.25 -18.31
CA ALA A 195 2.58 1.21 -18.18
C ALA A 195 2.39 1.65 -16.72
N ALA A 196 1.51 0.98 -15.97
CA ALA A 196 1.25 1.29 -14.55
C ALA A 196 2.46 1.01 -13.66
N ILE A 197 3.21 -0.07 -13.92
CA ILE A 197 4.46 -0.38 -13.21
C ILE A 197 5.49 0.73 -13.47
N VAL A 198 5.67 1.14 -14.73
CA VAL A 198 6.61 2.22 -15.09
C VAL A 198 6.19 3.56 -14.45
N SER A 199 4.89 3.89 -14.46
CA SER A 199 4.37 5.11 -13.82
C SER A 199 4.66 5.11 -12.31
N SER A 200 4.38 3.98 -11.63
CA SER A 200 4.62 3.84 -10.19
C SER A 200 6.09 3.97 -9.84
N LEU A 201 6.98 3.33 -10.61
CA LEU A 201 8.44 3.44 -10.44
C LEU A 201 8.90 4.90 -10.60
N ALA A 202 8.43 5.58 -11.65
CA ALA A 202 8.80 6.99 -11.87
C ALA A 202 8.34 7.90 -10.71
N SER A 203 7.12 7.70 -10.19
CA SER A 203 6.62 8.47 -9.04
C SER A 203 7.45 8.22 -7.78
N MET A 204 7.85 6.98 -7.51
CA MET A 204 8.70 6.63 -6.36
C MET A 204 10.11 7.20 -6.51
N LEU A 205 10.72 7.11 -7.71
CA LEU A 205 12.03 7.69 -7.99
C LEU A 205 12.02 9.21 -7.85
N ASN A 206 11.00 9.88 -8.37
CA ASN A 206 10.84 11.32 -8.22
C ASN A 206 10.68 11.74 -6.75
N SER A 207 9.88 11.00 -5.98
CA SER A 207 9.71 11.27 -4.54
C SER A 207 11.02 11.11 -3.78
N THR A 208 11.76 10.03 -4.05
CA THR A 208 13.08 9.75 -3.44
C THR A 208 14.09 10.85 -3.79
N ALA A 209 14.13 11.24 -5.07
CA ALA A 209 14.99 12.31 -5.55
C ALA A 209 14.66 13.63 -4.87
N THR A 210 13.38 14.01 -4.80
CA THR A 210 12.94 15.29 -4.23
C THR A 210 13.26 15.38 -2.74
N ILE A 211 12.97 14.31 -1.97
CA ILE A 211 13.29 14.23 -0.54
C ILE A 211 14.80 14.42 -0.34
N PHE A 212 15.63 13.69 -1.09
CA PHE A 212 17.07 13.85 -0.97
C PHE A 212 17.54 15.25 -1.39
N THR A 213 17.05 15.80 -2.50
CA THR A 213 17.52 17.10 -2.98
C THR A 213 17.12 18.25 -2.09
N MET A 214 15.88 18.26 -1.60
CA MET A 214 15.34 19.38 -0.85
C MET A 214 15.67 19.27 0.63
N ASP A 215 15.49 18.08 1.21
CA ASP A 215 15.55 17.89 2.66
C ASP A 215 16.97 17.50 3.13
N VAL A 216 17.83 17.03 2.23
CA VAL A 216 19.22 16.64 2.55
C VAL A 216 20.24 17.52 1.85
N TYR A 217 20.22 17.56 0.51
CA TYR A 217 21.24 18.24 -0.27
C TYR A 217 21.18 19.76 -0.11
N ARG A 218 20.02 20.36 -0.32
CA ARG A 218 19.85 21.81 -0.14
C ARG A 218 20.05 22.19 1.33
N GLU A 219 19.41 21.50 2.26
CA GLU A 219 19.47 21.89 3.66
C GLU A 219 20.87 21.75 4.30
N TYR A 220 21.62 20.70 3.96
CA TYR A 220 22.87 20.37 4.68
C TYR A 220 24.14 20.31 3.83
N ILE A 221 24.06 20.21 2.50
CA ILE A 221 25.24 20.05 1.63
C ILE A 221 25.54 21.34 0.85
N ASP A 222 24.54 21.95 0.22
CA ASP A 222 24.67 23.19 -0.54
C ASP A 222 23.39 24.05 -0.45
N PRO A 223 23.25 24.89 0.59
CA PRO A 223 22.09 25.76 0.83
C PRO A 223 21.79 26.76 -0.27
N GLU A 224 22.82 27.19 -1.00
CA GLU A 224 22.73 28.20 -2.05
C GLU A 224 22.62 27.57 -3.45
N ALA A 225 22.40 26.26 -3.54
CA ALA A 225 22.22 25.57 -4.81
C ALA A 225 21.00 26.12 -5.57
N GLY A 226 21.24 26.69 -6.75
CA GLY A 226 20.18 27.13 -7.65
C GLY A 226 19.38 25.98 -8.26
N ASP A 227 18.15 26.27 -8.73
CA ASP A 227 17.18 25.27 -9.19
C ASP A 227 17.72 24.31 -10.26
N HIS A 228 18.52 24.82 -11.22
CA HIS A 228 19.12 23.98 -12.26
C HIS A 228 20.07 22.91 -11.67
N LYS A 229 20.83 23.27 -10.64
CA LYS A 229 21.72 22.34 -9.94
C LYS A 229 20.90 21.31 -9.17
N LEU A 230 19.87 21.76 -8.44
CA LEU A 230 18.98 20.87 -7.67
C LEU A 230 18.30 19.83 -8.55
N VAL A 231 17.79 20.23 -9.73
CA VAL A 231 17.19 19.28 -10.70
C VAL A 231 18.20 18.23 -11.16
N ASN A 232 19.45 18.62 -11.44
CA ASN A 232 20.48 17.67 -11.87
C ASN A 232 20.90 16.72 -10.75
N VAL A 233 21.00 17.21 -9.51
CA VAL A 233 21.22 16.35 -8.34
C VAL A 233 20.06 15.37 -8.17
N GLY A 234 18.81 15.82 -8.35
CA GLY A 234 17.63 14.96 -8.25
C GLY A 234 17.63 13.84 -9.29
N ARG A 235 17.97 14.17 -10.55
CA ARG A 235 18.13 13.17 -11.62
C ARG A 235 19.24 12.16 -11.31
N ALA A 236 20.37 12.61 -10.75
CA ALA A 236 21.45 11.72 -10.33
C ALA A 236 21.01 10.80 -9.19
N THR A 237 20.32 11.32 -8.17
CA THR A 237 19.78 10.53 -7.06
C THR A 237 18.78 9.48 -7.55
N ALA A 238 17.86 9.84 -8.44
CA ALA A 238 16.92 8.89 -9.05
C ALA A 238 17.66 7.74 -9.76
N LEU A 239 18.71 8.06 -10.54
CA LEU A 239 19.50 7.05 -11.23
C LEU A 239 20.22 6.11 -10.25
N VAL A 240 20.86 6.65 -9.22
CA VAL A 240 21.56 5.86 -8.19
C VAL A 240 20.57 4.96 -7.44
N ALA A 241 19.42 5.50 -7.01
CA ALA A 241 18.39 4.74 -6.34
C ALA A 241 17.86 3.59 -7.21
N LEU A 242 17.63 3.83 -8.50
CA LEU A 242 17.18 2.80 -9.42
C LEU A 242 18.22 1.71 -9.65
N ILE A 243 19.51 2.05 -9.74
CA ILE A 243 20.59 1.08 -9.86
C ILE A 243 20.60 0.16 -8.63
N ILE A 244 20.55 0.73 -7.43
CA ILE A 244 20.49 -0.03 -6.17
C ILE A 244 19.25 -0.94 -6.16
N ALA A 245 18.08 -0.42 -6.54
CA ALA A 245 16.84 -1.20 -6.61
C ALA A 245 16.95 -2.36 -7.62
N CYS A 246 17.60 -2.16 -8.77
CA CYS A 246 17.81 -3.21 -9.78
C CYS A 246 18.74 -4.33 -9.30
N PHE A 247 19.70 -4.03 -8.42
CA PHE A 247 20.55 -5.05 -7.80
C PHE A 247 19.82 -5.87 -6.73
N ILE A 248 18.95 -5.23 -5.95
CA ILE A 248 18.21 -5.90 -4.86
C ILE A 248 16.99 -6.67 -5.39
N ALA A 249 16.29 -6.16 -6.39
CA ALA A 249 15.03 -6.74 -6.88
C ALA A 249 15.07 -8.25 -7.22
N PRO A 250 16.12 -8.79 -7.88
CA PRO A 250 16.23 -10.23 -8.14
C PRO A 250 16.28 -11.09 -6.87
N MET A 251 16.81 -10.56 -5.76
CA MET A 251 16.93 -11.27 -4.49
C MET A 251 15.55 -11.55 -3.85
N LEU A 252 14.51 -10.83 -4.29
CA LEU A 252 13.14 -11.03 -3.83
C LEU A 252 12.42 -12.17 -4.56
N GLY A 253 13.03 -12.82 -5.57
CA GLY A 253 12.35 -13.85 -6.37
C GLY A 253 11.97 -15.15 -5.62
N GLY A 254 12.51 -15.34 -4.42
CA GLY A 254 12.23 -16.50 -3.54
C GLY A 254 11.33 -16.19 -2.35
N ILE A 255 10.78 -14.98 -2.23
CA ILE A 255 9.82 -14.66 -1.16
C ILE A 255 8.43 -15.14 -1.58
N GLY A 256 7.67 -15.69 -0.62
CA GLY A 256 6.33 -16.22 -0.90
C GLY A 256 5.34 -15.16 -1.39
N GLN A 257 5.24 -14.05 -0.64
CA GLN A 257 4.32 -12.94 -0.91
C GLN A 257 5.06 -11.60 -0.75
N ALA A 258 5.30 -10.89 -1.86
CA ALA A 258 5.94 -9.59 -1.84
C ALA A 258 5.14 -8.54 -1.05
N PHE A 259 3.80 -8.67 -1.03
CA PHE A 259 2.95 -7.78 -0.23
C PHE A 259 3.28 -7.86 1.26
N GLN A 260 3.46 -9.06 1.82
CA GLN A 260 3.81 -9.22 3.23
C GLN A 260 5.20 -8.67 3.53
N TYR A 261 6.16 -8.90 2.64
CA TYR A 261 7.49 -8.29 2.75
C TYR A 261 7.41 -6.76 2.81
N ILE A 262 6.65 -6.13 1.91
CA ILE A 262 6.47 -4.67 1.90
C ILE A 262 5.86 -4.19 3.21
N GLN A 263 4.77 -4.82 3.66
CA GLN A 263 4.07 -4.44 4.89
C GLN A 263 4.96 -4.57 6.12
N GLU A 264 5.64 -5.70 6.25
CA GLU A 264 6.48 -6.02 7.40
C GLU A 264 7.68 -5.08 7.54
N TYR A 265 8.44 -4.86 6.46
CA TYR A 265 9.63 -4.02 6.52
C TYR A 265 9.32 -2.53 6.56
N THR A 266 8.20 -2.10 5.96
CA THR A 266 7.66 -0.75 6.21
C THR A 266 7.26 -0.59 7.68
N GLY A 267 6.80 -1.68 8.30
CA GLY A 267 6.46 -1.77 9.72
C GLY A 267 7.62 -1.55 10.69
N LEU A 268 8.89 -1.61 10.24
CA LEU A 268 10.03 -1.29 11.10
C LEU A 268 10.19 0.21 11.36
N VAL A 269 9.68 1.06 10.46
CA VAL A 269 9.92 2.51 10.49
C VAL A 269 8.61 3.29 10.59
N SER A 270 7.55 2.84 9.91
CA SER A 270 6.25 3.53 9.88
C SER A 270 5.63 3.77 11.26
N PRO A 271 5.71 2.88 12.28
CA PRO A 271 5.10 3.15 13.58
C PRO A 271 5.77 4.33 14.30
N GLY A 272 7.10 4.43 14.23
CA GLY A 272 7.86 5.50 14.87
C GLY A 272 7.59 6.85 14.25
N ILE A 273 7.55 6.91 12.91
CA ILE A 273 7.19 8.14 12.18
C ILE A 273 5.73 8.52 12.45
N LEU A 274 4.81 7.56 12.43
CA LEU A 274 3.40 7.80 12.74
C LEU A 274 3.22 8.35 14.16
N ALA A 275 3.97 7.83 15.14
CA ALA A 275 3.96 8.35 16.51
C ALA A 275 4.32 9.84 16.55
N VAL A 276 5.40 10.23 15.86
CA VAL A 276 5.81 11.64 15.77
C VAL A 276 4.72 12.51 15.17
N PHE A 277 4.09 12.05 14.08
CA PHE A 277 3.01 12.80 13.43
C PHE A 277 1.76 12.93 14.31
N LEU A 278 1.28 11.84 14.90
CA LEU A 278 0.09 11.88 15.78
C LEU A 278 0.34 12.78 16.99
N MET A 279 1.51 12.64 17.62
CA MET A 279 1.88 13.45 18.78
C MET A 279 2.06 14.92 18.40
N GLY A 280 2.75 15.22 17.29
CA GLY A 280 2.93 16.60 16.82
C GLY A 280 1.64 17.30 16.37
N LEU A 281 0.70 16.56 15.77
CA LEU A 281 -0.60 17.12 15.36
C LEU A 281 -1.55 17.34 16.54
N PHE A 282 -1.68 16.34 17.42
CA PHE A 282 -2.77 16.30 18.40
C PHE A 282 -2.33 16.59 19.83
N TRP A 283 -1.03 16.57 20.14
CA TRP A 283 -0.52 16.80 21.49
C TRP A 283 0.49 17.95 21.52
N LYS A 284 0.00 19.14 21.87
CA LYS A 284 0.79 20.38 21.88
C LYS A 284 1.99 20.39 22.81
N LYS A 285 2.13 19.41 23.70
CA LYS A 285 3.30 19.26 24.57
C LYS A 285 4.45 18.53 23.88
N THR A 286 4.27 17.99 22.67
CA THR A 286 5.35 17.34 21.91
C THR A 286 6.45 18.33 21.59
N THR A 287 7.68 18.03 22.04
CA THR A 287 8.87 18.82 21.70
C THR A 287 9.65 18.18 20.56
N SER A 288 10.47 18.96 19.84
CA SER A 288 11.39 18.42 18.83
C SER A 288 12.36 17.39 19.42
N LYS A 289 12.81 17.60 20.67
CA LYS A 289 13.67 16.64 21.38
C LYS A 289 12.94 15.32 21.62
N GLY A 290 11.70 15.37 22.09
CA GLY A 290 10.88 14.18 22.30
C GLY A 290 10.64 13.40 21.02
N ALA A 291 10.29 14.10 19.93
CA ALA A 291 10.10 13.50 18.61
C ALA A 291 11.36 12.79 18.09
N ILE A 292 12.53 13.45 18.15
CA ILE A 292 13.81 12.89 17.69
C ILE A 292 14.20 11.65 18.52
N VAL A 293 14.13 11.74 19.86
CA VAL A 293 14.46 10.60 20.72
C VAL A 293 13.49 9.44 20.47
N GLY A 294 12.19 9.72 20.39
CA GLY A 294 11.17 8.72 20.12
C GLY A 294 11.42 7.95 18.83
N VAL A 295 11.55 8.66 17.70
CA VAL A 295 11.72 7.99 16.39
C VAL A 295 13.04 7.23 16.29
N LEU A 296 14.13 7.74 16.89
CA LEU A 296 15.41 7.02 16.92
C LEU A 296 15.34 5.76 17.79
N MET A 297 14.64 5.81 18.94
CA MET A 297 14.44 4.65 19.81
C MET A 297 13.44 3.63 19.25
N SER A 298 12.54 4.06 18.36
CA SER A 298 11.59 3.18 17.68
C SER A 298 12.29 2.08 16.87
N ILE A 299 13.39 2.38 16.19
CA ILE A 299 14.06 1.43 15.29
C ILE A 299 14.69 0.26 16.07
N PRO A 300 15.54 0.49 17.10
CA PRO A 300 16.04 -0.60 17.94
C PRO A 300 14.92 -1.42 18.59
N PHE A 301 13.83 -0.78 19.00
CA PHE A 301 12.69 -1.50 19.60
C PHE A 301 11.95 -2.38 18.58
N ALA A 302 11.68 -1.87 17.38
CA ALA A 302 11.08 -2.64 16.29
C ALA A 302 11.97 -3.83 15.90
N LEU A 303 13.29 -3.61 15.77
CA LEU A 303 14.26 -4.66 15.49
C LEU A 303 14.34 -5.68 16.63
N PHE A 304 14.27 -5.24 17.88
CA PHE A 304 14.19 -6.13 19.03
C PHE A 304 12.98 -7.06 18.93
N LEU A 305 11.78 -6.52 18.68
CA LEU A 305 10.57 -7.34 18.52
C LEU A 305 10.68 -8.31 17.33
N LYS A 306 11.30 -7.87 16.22
CA LYS A 306 11.45 -8.68 15.01
C LYS A 306 12.47 -9.82 15.16
N LEU A 307 13.59 -9.57 15.82
CA LEU A 307 14.72 -10.49 15.91
C LEU A 307 14.64 -11.43 17.12
N MET A 308 13.88 -11.06 18.15
CA MET A 308 13.68 -11.92 19.31
C MET A 308 12.72 -13.07 18.99
N PRO A 309 12.91 -14.26 19.58
CA PRO A 309 12.08 -15.44 19.34
C PRO A 309 10.75 -15.34 20.12
N LEU A 310 9.95 -14.30 19.83
CA LEU A 310 8.68 -14.01 20.49
C LEU A 310 7.47 -14.63 19.78
N SER A 311 7.65 -15.17 18.56
CA SER A 311 6.57 -15.68 17.70
C SER A 311 5.38 -14.72 17.59
N MET A 312 5.68 -13.42 17.50
CA MET A 312 4.69 -12.35 17.45
C MET A 312 4.42 -11.96 15.99
N PRO A 313 3.16 -11.81 15.56
CA PRO A 313 2.83 -11.30 14.23
C PRO A 313 3.40 -9.91 13.98
N PHE A 314 3.89 -9.61 12.77
CA PHE A 314 4.51 -8.30 12.52
C PHE A 314 3.54 -7.13 12.70
N MET A 315 2.24 -7.32 12.42
CA MET A 315 1.22 -6.29 12.66
C MET A 315 1.10 -5.95 14.15
N ASP A 316 1.18 -6.94 15.04
CA ASP A 316 1.18 -6.70 16.47
C ASP A 316 2.47 -5.99 16.89
N GLN A 317 3.63 -6.39 16.33
CA GLN A 317 4.91 -5.71 16.55
C GLN A 317 4.84 -4.23 16.15
N MET A 318 4.18 -3.90 15.02
CA MET A 318 3.98 -2.53 14.58
C MET A 318 3.18 -1.72 15.60
N LEU A 319 2.09 -2.29 16.14
CA LEU A 319 1.29 -1.62 17.16
C LEU A 319 2.10 -1.36 18.43
N TYR A 320 2.81 -2.37 18.93
CA TYR A 320 3.66 -2.19 20.11
C TYR A 320 4.76 -1.15 19.88
N THR A 321 5.33 -1.11 18.67
CA THR A 321 6.34 -0.09 18.29
C THR A 321 5.75 1.31 18.28
N LEU A 322 4.53 1.50 17.75
CA LEU A 322 3.83 2.78 17.81
C LEU A 322 3.63 3.22 19.27
N LEU A 323 3.06 2.34 20.11
CA LEU A 323 2.75 2.64 21.50
C LEU A 323 4.01 2.96 22.30
N PHE A 324 5.05 2.15 22.15
CA PHE A 324 6.37 2.41 22.75
C PHE A 324 6.90 3.78 22.36
N THR A 325 6.84 4.12 21.07
CA THR A 325 7.36 5.40 20.57
C THR A 325 6.55 6.58 21.13
N ILE A 326 5.23 6.49 21.17
CA ILE A 326 4.36 7.49 21.79
C ILE A 326 4.76 7.72 23.25
N VAL A 327 4.98 6.65 24.01
CA VAL A 327 5.39 6.72 25.42
C VAL A 327 6.75 7.40 25.58
N VAL A 328 7.74 7.06 24.76
CA VAL A 328 9.07 7.70 24.77
C VAL A 328 8.97 9.18 24.43
N ILE A 329 8.21 9.54 23.39
CA ILE A 329 7.96 10.95 23.02
C ILE A 329 7.29 11.66 24.19
N ALA A 330 6.29 11.05 24.83
CA ALA A 330 5.54 11.66 25.92
C ALA A 330 6.44 11.99 27.11
N PHE A 331 7.17 11.01 27.64
CA PHE A 331 8.06 11.22 28.79
C PHE A 331 9.21 12.17 28.48
N THR A 332 9.81 12.06 27.29
CA THR A 332 10.91 12.95 26.89
C THR A 332 10.42 14.38 26.70
N SER A 333 9.23 14.58 26.14
CA SER A 333 8.66 15.92 25.96
C SER A 333 8.27 16.54 27.30
N LEU A 334 7.59 15.80 28.18
CA LEU A 334 7.21 16.28 29.51
C LEU A 334 8.41 16.63 30.40
N SER A 335 9.53 15.93 30.25
CA SER A 335 10.76 16.21 30.99
C SER A 335 11.64 17.30 30.35
N SER A 336 11.36 17.71 29.11
CA SER A 336 12.14 18.72 28.39
C SER A 336 11.42 20.04 28.15
N THR A 337 10.11 20.10 28.35
CA THR A 337 9.34 21.33 28.17
C THR A 337 9.39 22.16 29.45
N GLU A 338 9.92 23.38 29.37
CA GLU A 338 9.94 24.33 30.51
C GLU A 338 8.56 25.01 30.72
N GLY A 339 7.69 25.01 29.70
CA GLY A 339 6.34 25.58 29.74
C GLY A 339 5.21 24.54 29.66
N GLU A 340 3.95 25.03 29.64
CA GLU A 340 2.77 24.14 29.56
C GLU A 340 2.55 23.52 28.17
N GLU A 341 2.92 24.20 27.09
CA GLU A 341 2.83 23.77 25.69
C GLU A 341 4.14 24.12 24.95
N ASP A 342 4.50 23.34 23.92
CA ASP A 342 5.64 23.68 23.05
C ASP A 342 5.28 24.89 22.18
N PRO A 343 6.17 25.89 22.01
CA PRO A 343 5.89 27.08 21.19
C PRO A 343 5.56 26.79 19.72
N LYS A 344 5.98 25.63 19.19
CA LYS A 344 5.68 25.16 17.83
C LYS A 344 4.45 24.24 17.79
N GLY A 345 3.78 24.03 18.92
CA GLY A 345 2.59 23.22 19.03
C GLY A 345 1.48 23.71 18.09
N ILE A 346 0.83 22.77 17.40
CA ILE A 346 -0.21 23.12 16.43
C ILE A 346 -1.50 23.47 17.17
N ALA A 347 -1.99 24.69 16.95
CA ALA A 347 -3.28 25.13 17.46
C ALA A 347 -4.41 24.55 16.59
N LEU A 348 -4.97 23.43 17.04
CA LEU A 348 -6.15 22.83 16.40
C LEU A 348 -7.43 23.54 16.86
N GLU A 349 -8.13 24.16 15.91
CA GLU A 349 -9.47 24.69 16.13
C GLU A 349 -10.54 23.69 15.68
N ALA A 350 -11.63 23.54 16.45
CA ALA A 350 -12.72 22.62 16.13
C ALA A 350 -13.34 22.86 14.73
N LYS A 351 -13.28 24.11 14.22
CA LYS A 351 -13.78 24.46 12.88
C LYS A 351 -13.01 23.78 11.74
N LEU A 352 -11.75 23.41 11.95
CA LEU A 352 -10.90 22.77 10.93
C LEU A 352 -11.40 21.38 10.54
N PHE A 353 -12.12 20.71 11.44
CA PHE A 353 -12.63 19.36 11.23
C PHE A 353 -14.08 19.33 10.74
N LYS A 354 -14.69 20.50 10.47
CA LYS A 354 -16.04 20.55 9.91
C LYS A 354 -16.03 20.01 8.48
N THR A 355 -16.92 19.07 8.21
CA THR A 355 -17.13 18.41 6.91
C THR A 355 -18.54 18.66 6.42
N GLU A 356 -18.72 18.69 5.09
CA GLU A 356 -20.04 18.83 4.47
C GLU A 356 -20.92 17.59 4.71
N SER A 357 -22.24 17.79 4.78
CA SER A 357 -23.21 16.70 4.98
C SER A 357 -23.10 15.59 3.93
N SER A 358 -22.73 15.92 2.68
CA SER A 358 -22.51 14.92 1.63
C SER A 358 -21.33 13.99 1.93
N PHE A 359 -20.24 14.53 2.48
CA PHE A 359 -19.09 13.74 2.91
C PHE A 359 -19.47 12.82 4.08
N ASN A 360 -20.23 13.35 5.05
CA ASN A 360 -20.67 12.59 6.22
C ASN A 360 -21.59 11.43 5.82
N LEU A 361 -22.60 11.68 4.99
CA LEU A 361 -23.52 10.65 4.52
C LEU A 361 -22.79 9.55 3.71
N ALA A 362 -21.89 9.96 2.82
CA ALA A 362 -21.06 9.03 2.05
C ALA A 362 -20.18 8.16 2.97
N SER A 363 -19.58 8.76 4.02
CA SER A 363 -18.76 8.05 5.01
C SER A 363 -19.57 7.05 5.83
N TYR A 364 -20.78 7.40 6.26
CA TYR A 364 -21.68 6.46 6.95
C TYR A 364 -22.02 5.26 6.06
N GLY A 365 -22.29 5.49 4.77
CA GLY A 365 -22.53 4.41 3.80
C GLY A 365 -21.36 3.43 3.73
N ILE A 366 -20.12 3.91 3.66
CA ILE A 366 -18.91 3.07 3.66
C ILE A 366 -18.82 2.25 4.95
N MET A 367 -19.02 2.88 6.11
CA MET A 367 -18.95 2.18 7.40
C MET A 367 -20.00 1.09 7.53
N VAL A 368 -21.23 1.33 7.07
CA VAL A 368 -22.30 0.33 7.06
C VAL A 368 -21.96 -0.84 6.13
N ILE A 369 -21.46 -0.57 4.92
CA ILE A 369 -21.04 -1.61 3.98
C ILE A 369 -19.93 -2.47 4.60
N LEU A 370 -18.90 -1.85 5.18
CA LEU A 370 -17.81 -2.58 5.84
C LEU A 370 -18.33 -3.41 7.03
N ALA A 371 -19.19 -2.84 7.87
CA ALA A 371 -19.76 -3.56 9.01
C ALA A 371 -20.54 -4.81 8.55
N VAL A 372 -21.34 -4.69 7.48
CA VAL A 372 -22.06 -5.83 6.90
C VAL A 372 -21.09 -6.85 6.32
N LEU A 373 -20.09 -6.43 5.53
CA LEU A 373 -19.12 -7.36 4.94
C LEU A 373 -18.36 -8.15 6.00
N TYR A 374 -17.83 -7.48 7.02
CA TYR A 374 -17.12 -8.15 8.11
C TYR A 374 -18.05 -9.02 8.97
N ALA A 375 -19.34 -8.69 9.11
CA ALA A 375 -20.29 -9.53 9.83
C ALA A 375 -20.71 -10.78 9.04
N VAL A 376 -20.81 -10.67 7.71
CA VAL A 376 -21.19 -11.79 6.82
C VAL A 376 -20.05 -12.79 6.66
N PHE A 377 -18.81 -12.32 6.62
CA PHE A 377 -17.61 -13.13 6.38
C PHE A 377 -16.71 -13.24 7.63
N TRP A 378 -17.27 -13.01 8.83
CA TRP A 378 -16.55 -13.24 10.08
C TRP A 378 -16.20 -14.71 10.19
#